data_AF-A0A6C2DTK6-F1
#
_entry.id   AF-A0A6C2DTK6-F1
#
_cell.length_a   1.000
_cell.length_b   1.000
_cell.length_c   1.000
_cell.angle_alpha   90.00
_cell.angle_beta   90.00
_cell.angle_gamma   90.00
#
_symmetry.space_group_name_H-M   'P 1'
#
loop_
_entity.id
_entity.type
_entity.pdbx_description
1 polymer ?
#
loop_
_entity_poly.entity_id
_entity_poly.type
_entity_poly.pdbx_seq_one_letter_code
_entity_poly.pdbx_strand_id
1 'polypeptide(L)' 'MQTTERIQPEIGKYYPTAIIWVSRGRYTYTTSDLKASGHFTEPNERKFRRQLALEIFSLNRRGYFVSIQNTTIEG' A
#
# COMPACT_ATOMS: atom_id res chain seq x y z
N MET A 1 26.02 14.00 -8.44
CA MET A 1 24.84 13.47 -9.16
C MET A 1 24.60 12.07 -8.62
N GLN A 2 23.53 11.84 -7.86
CA GLN A 2 23.18 10.50 -7.38
C GLN A 2 22.32 9.82 -8.45
N THR A 3 22.85 8.75 -9.03
CA THR A 3 22.13 7.89 -9.97
C THR A 3 21.06 7.13 -9.20
N THR A 4 19.80 7.50 -9.39
CA THR A 4 18.67 6.72 -8.90
C THR A 4 18.57 5.46 -9.75
N GLU A 5 19.23 4.38 -9.31
CA GLU A 5 19.10 3.07 -9.92
C GLU A 5 17.64 2.62 -9.82
N ARG A 6 16.90 2.75 -10.94
CA ARG A 6 15.63 2.06 -11.11
C ARG A 6 15.96 0.59 -11.25
N ILE A 7 15.75 -0.18 -10.18
CA ILE A 7 15.89 -1.63 -10.17
C ILE A 7 14.99 -2.17 -11.30
N GLN A 8 15.61 -2.64 -12.39
CA GLN A 8 14.91 -3.37 -13.43
C GLN A 8 14.50 -4.73 -12.84
N PRO A 9 13.21 -5.11 -12.93
CA PRO A 9 12.79 -6.42 -12.45
C PRO A 9 13.48 -7.49 -13.28
N GLU A 10 14.33 -8.31 -12.65
CA GLU A 10 14.89 -9.48 -13.31
C GLU A 10 13.76 -10.42 -13.74
N ILE A 11 13.80 -10.83 -15.00
CA ILE A 11 12.80 -11.71 -15.62
C ILE A 11 12.71 -13.00 -14.79
N GLY A 12 11.55 -13.23 -14.18
CA GLY A 12 11.25 -14.44 -13.40
C GLY A 12 11.30 -14.30 -11.87
N LYS A 13 11.75 -13.17 -11.31
CA LYS A 13 11.66 -12.94 -9.85
C LYS A 13 10.29 -12.38 -9.47
N TYR A 14 9.55 -13.13 -8.68
CA TYR A 14 8.31 -12.66 -8.05
C TYR A 14 8.65 -11.78 -6.84
N TYR A 15 8.26 -10.51 -6.91
CA TYR A 15 8.34 -9.60 -5.79
C TYR A 15 6.92 -9.45 -5.22
N PRO A 16 6.67 -9.85 -3.96
CA PRO A 16 5.36 -9.70 -3.37
C PRO A 16 5.01 -8.21 -3.28
N THR A 17 3.82 -7.85 -3.75
CA THR A 17 3.32 -6.47 -3.74
C THR A 17 2.07 -6.36 -2.88
N ALA A 18 1.76 -5.15 -2.43
CA ALA A 18 0.50 -4.84 -1.77
C ALA A 18 -0.12 -3.61 -2.44
N ILE A 19 -1.41 -3.69 -2.74
CA ILE A 19 -2.16 -2.56 -3.31
C ILE A 19 -3.08 -2.03 -2.21
N ILE A 20 -3.00 -0.73 -1.94
CA ILE A 20 -3.89 -0.02 -1.01
C ILE A 20 -4.80 0.90 -1.82
N TRP A 21 -6.11 0.65 -1.78
CA TRP A 21 -7.12 1.55 -2.32
C TRP A 21 -7.58 2.51 -1.25
N VAL A 22 -7.43 3.81 -1.51
CA VAL A 22 -7.73 4.87 -0.55
C VAL A 22 -8.90 5.71 -1.08
N SER A 23 -9.86 6.00 -0.21
CA SER A 23 -10.95 6.94 -0.49
C SER A 23 -11.42 7.64 0.78
N ARG A 24 -11.55 8.98 0.76
CA ARG A 24 -12.07 9.86 1.83
C ARG A 24 -12.20 9.22 3.22
N GLY A 25 -11.09 9.11 3.94
CA GLY A 25 -11.05 8.59 5.32
C GLY A 25 -11.17 7.07 5.44
N ARG A 26 -11.02 6.33 4.35
CA ARG A 26 -11.07 4.88 4.29
C ARG A 26 -9.95 4.34 3.43
N TYR A 27 -9.49 3.14 3.76
CA TYR A 27 -8.67 2.36 2.84
C TYR A 27 -9.01 0.87 2.92
N THR A 28 -8.72 0.17 1.85
CA THR A 28 -8.64 -1.29 1.82
C THR A 28 -7.32 -1.70 1.19
N TYR A 29 -6.81 -2.88 1.51
CA TYR A 29 -5.63 -3.41 0.84
C TYR A 29 -5.70 -4.91 0.63
N THR A 30 -4.93 -5.37 -0.34
CA THR A 30 -4.66 -6.80 -0.57
C THR A 30 -3.21 -7.01 -0.98
N THR A 31 -2.64 -8.16 -0.65
CA THR A 31 -1.32 -8.58 -1.12
C THR A 31 -1.44 -9.46 -2.36
N SER A 32 -0.44 -9.41 -3.24
CA SER A 32 -0.44 -10.17 -4.50
C SER A 32 -0.41 -11.69 -4.31
N ASP A 33 0.06 -12.15 -3.15
CA ASP A 33 0.05 -13.56 -2.73
C ASP A 33 -1.24 -13.96 -1.99
N LEU A 34 -2.19 -13.03 -1.84
CA LEU A 34 -3.48 -13.21 -1.15
C LEU A 34 -3.38 -13.68 0.30
N LYS A 35 -2.21 -13.53 0.94
CA LYS A 35 -2.00 -13.92 2.35
C LYS A 35 -2.50 -12.88 3.34
N ALA A 36 -2.63 -11.63 2.92
CA ALA A 36 -3.08 -10.54 3.78
C ALA A 36 -4.00 -9.58 3.02
N SER A 37 -5.06 -9.18 3.72
CA SER A 37 -5.97 -8.11 3.30
C SER A 37 -6.46 -7.37 4.54
N GLY A 38 -6.84 -6.11 4.38
CA GLY A 38 -7.38 -5.33 5.48
C GLY A 38 -8.24 -4.16 5.00
N HIS A 39 -8.99 -3.60 5.93
CA HIS A 39 -9.77 -2.39 5.73
C HIS A 39 -9.67 -1.49 6.95
N PHE A 40 -9.82 -0.19 6.75
CA PHE A 40 -9.82 0.79 7.83
C PHE A 40 -10.70 1.98 7.46
N THR A 41 -11.37 2.56 8.46
CA THR A 41 -12.18 3.77 8.32
C THR A 41 -11.93 4.69 9.51
N GLU A 42 -11.64 5.95 9.23
CA GLU A 42 -11.43 7.00 10.22
C GLU A 42 -11.80 8.35 9.61
N PRO A 43 -12.86 9.01 10.11
CA PRO A 43 -13.30 10.31 9.60
C PRO A 43 -12.31 11.44 9.95
N ASN A 44 -11.52 11.32 11.02
CA ASN A 44 -10.52 12.31 11.36
C ASN A 44 -9.28 12.18 10.47
N GLU A 45 -9.08 13.16 9.59
CA GLU A 45 -8.02 13.13 8.59
C GLU A 45 -6.60 12.92 9.17
N ARG A 46 -6.30 13.51 10.34
CA ARG A 46 -4.99 13.36 10.99
C ARG A 46 -4.76 11.92 11.47
N LYS A 47 -5.78 11.32 12.10
CA LYS A 47 -5.71 9.92 12.55
C LYS A 47 -5.64 8.97 11.35
N PHE A 48 -6.44 9.25 10.32
CA PHE A 48 -6.44 8.48 9.08
C PHE A 48 -5.05 8.43 8.43
N ARG A 49 -4.42 9.60 8.22
CA ARG A 49 -3.07 9.66 7.63
C ARG A 49 -2.03 8.92 8.47
N ARG A 50 -2.13 9.00 9.80
CA ARG A 50 -1.24 8.27 10.71
C ARG A 50 -1.41 6.77 10.57
N GLN A 51 -2.65 6.28 10.56
CA GLN A 51 -2.92 4.86 10.39
C GLN A 51 -2.45 4.34 9.02
N LEU A 52 -2.75 5.08 7.95
CA LEU A 52 -2.30 4.73 6.59
C LEU A 52 -0.77 4.60 6.51
N ALA A 53 -0.04 5.54 7.12
CA ALA A 53 1.42 5.48 7.17
C ALA A 53 1.94 4.24 7.94
N LEU A 54 1.28 3.86 9.04
CA LEU A 54 1.63 2.66 9.79
C LEU A 54 1.35 1.38 9.00
N GLU A 55 0.26 1.33 8.24
CA GLU A 55 -0.06 0.19 7.38
C GLU A 55 1.00 0.01 6.29
N ILE A 56 1.37 1.10 5.61
CA ILE A 56 2.43 1.10 4.58
C ILE A 56 3.75 0.60 5.20
N PHE A 57 4.12 1.12 6.37
CA PHE A 57 5.33 0.69 7.08
C PHE A 57 5.29 -0.80 7.45
N SER A 58 4.16 -1.30 7.94
CA SER A 58 3.96 -2.71 8.29
C SER A 58 4.11 -3.62 7.08
N LEU A 59 3.48 -3.27 5.95
CA LEU A 59 3.58 -4.03 4.70
C LEU A 59 4.99 -4.03 4.14
N ASN A 60 5.68 -2.88 4.13
CA ASN A 60 7.08 -2.80 3.72
C ASN A 60 7.98 -3.64 4.63
N ARG A 61 7.76 -3.64 5.96
CA ARG A 61 8.51 -4.49 6.91
C ARG A 61 8.30 -5.98 6.68
N ARG A 62 7.14 -6.37 6.14
CA ARG A 62 6.84 -7.76 5.74
C ARG A 62 7.43 -8.13 4.37
N GLY A 63 8.10 -7.19 3.70
CA GLY A 63 8.72 -7.41 2.40
C GLY A 63 7.82 -7.14 1.20
N TYR A 64 6.64 -6.54 1.40
CA TYR A 64 5.76 -6.16 0.30
C TYR A 64 6.16 -4.80 -0.27
N PHE A 65 6.20 -4.68 -1.59
CA PHE A 65 6.26 -3.38 -2.27
C PHE A 65 4.85 -2.79 -2.33
N VAL A 66 4.65 -1.64 -1.67
CA VAL A 66 3.34 -1.01 -1.54
C VAL A 66 3.06 -0.05 -2.70
N SER A 67 1.88 -0.18 -3.31
CA SER A 67 1.32 0.77 -4.27
C SER A 67 0.03 1.37 -3.70
N ILE A 68 -0.12 2.68 -3.77
CA ILE A 68 -1.32 3.40 -3.31
C ILE A 68 -2.14 3.83 -4.52
N GLN A 69 -3.40 3.46 -4.54
CA GLN A 69 -4.37 3.83 -5.57
C GLN A 69 -5.46 4.69 -4.93
N ASN A 70 -5.53 5.95 -5.33
CA ASN A 70 -6.63 6.82 -4.94
C ASN A 70 -7.86 6.42 -5.76
N THR A 71 -8.89 5.94 -5.07
CA THR A 71 -10.17 5.56 -5.67
C THR A 71 -11.25 6.51 -5.21
N THR A 72 -12.12 6.92 -6.13
CA THR A 72 -13.46 7.34 -5.78
C THR A 72 -14.22 6.07 -5.44
N ILE A 73 -14.29 5.69 -4.16
CA ILE A 73 -15.30 4.73 -3.73
C ILE A 73 -16.60 5.51 -3.82
N GLU A 74 -17.25 5.43 -4.98
CA GLU A 74 -18.63 5.86 -5.16
C GLU A 74 -19.46 5.03 -4.17
N GLY A 75 -19.95 5.71 -3.14
CA GLY A 75 -20.84 5.14 -2.12
C GLY A 75 -22.28 5.40 -2.46
#